data_AF-A0A8J6NSI8-F1
#
_entry.id   AF-A0A8J6NSI8-F1
#
_cell.length_a   1.000
_cell.length_b   1.000
_cell.length_c   1.000
_cell.angle_alpha   90.00
_cell.angle_beta   90.00
_cell.angle_gamma   90.00
#
_symmetry.space_group_name_H-M   'P 1'
#
loop_
_entity.id
_entity.type
_entity.pdbx_description
1 polymer ?
#
loop_
_entity_poly.entity_id
_entity_poly.type
_entity_poly.pdbx_seq_one_letter_code
_entity_poly.pdbx_strand_id
1 'polypeptide(L)'
;MFDGNQEQERLKRLRDQQLRARDPHVKQRKFQRRTAERERKRDNSYTLGDLWKDIPLMVRYLLGGFLLGGLVILILPLIWDSPWVKIVSFVAALAIIIFTGILGNAVTVRENLKDFTRK
;
A
#
# COMPACT_ATOMS: atom_id res chain seq x y z
N MET A 1 -28.81 48.97 39.47
CA MET A 1 -27.66 49.42 38.66
C MET A 1 -27.07 48.16 38.04
N PHE A 2 -27.25 47.97 36.73
CA PHE A 2 -26.51 46.92 36.03
C PHE A 2 -25.05 47.38 35.97
N ASP A 3 -24.16 46.61 36.60
CA ASP A 3 -22.73 46.88 36.67
C ASP A 3 -22.16 47.05 35.25
N GLY A 4 -21.67 48.25 34.92
CA GLY A 4 -21.14 48.56 33.59
C GLY A 4 -20.04 47.61 33.10
N ASN A 5 -19.41 46.86 34.01
CA ASN A 5 -18.45 45.80 33.70
C ASN A 5 -19.10 44.58 32.99
N GLN A 6 -20.32 44.17 33.37
CA GLN A 6 -21.00 43.04 32.73
C GLN A 6 -21.44 43.39 31.30
N GLU A 7 -21.90 44.62 31.07
CA GLU A 7 -22.27 45.10 29.75
C GLU A 7 -21.05 45.18 28.82
N GLN A 8 -19.90 45.63 29.34
CA GLN A 8 -18.64 45.67 28.59
C GLN A 8 -18.16 44.27 28.19
N GLU A 9 -18.22 43.29 29.09
CA GLU A 9 -17.87 41.91 28.74
C GLU A 9 -18.80 41.33 27.68
N ARG A 10 -20.10 41.60 27.77
CA ARG A 10 -21.09 41.16 26.79
C ARG A 10 -20.78 41.74 25.41
N LEU A 11 -20.46 43.02 25.33
CA LEU A 11 -20.09 43.70 24.08
C LEU A 11 -18.77 43.15 23.51
N LYS A 12 -17.80 42.84 24.37
CA LYS A 12 -16.53 42.22 23.95
C LYS A 12 -16.74 40.85 23.34
N ARG A 13 -17.58 40.00 23.95
CA ARG A 13 -17.95 38.68 23.41
C ARG A 13 -18.67 38.79 22.05
N LEU A 14 -19.58 39.75 21.91
CA LEU A 14 -20.28 40.03 20.65
C LEU A 14 -19.30 40.46 19.54
N ARG A 15 -18.34 41.34 19.87
CA ARG A 15 -17.30 41.79 18.94
C ARG A 15 -16.42 40.62 18.47
N ASP A 16 -15.98 39.78 19.39
CA ASP A 16 -15.16 38.61 19.06
C ASP A 16 -15.93 37.60 18.19
N GLN A 17 -17.23 37.42 18.42
CA GLN A 17 -18.08 36.59 17.58
C GLN A 17 -18.21 37.15 16.16
N GLN A 18 -18.39 38.46 16.02
CA GLN A 18 -18.46 39.12 14.70
C GLN A 18 -17.12 39.05 13.95
N LEU A 19 -16.00 39.24 14.64
CA LEU A 19 -14.66 39.10 14.05
C LEU A 19 -14.39 37.66 13.60
N ARG A 20 -14.77 36.66 14.40
CA ARG A 20 -14.66 35.24 14.01
C ARG A 20 -15.56 34.89 12.83
N ALA A 21 -16.77 35.45 12.78
CA ALA A 21 -17.69 35.21 11.67
C ALA A 21 -17.21 35.86 10.35
N ARG A 22 -16.47 36.96 10.43
CA ARG A 22 -15.91 37.68 9.28
C ARG A 22 -14.51 37.23 8.86
N ASP A 23 -13.83 36.35 9.60
CA ASP A 23 -12.48 35.92 9.25
C ASP A 23 -12.49 35.10 7.93
N PRO A 24 -11.94 35.64 6.82
CA PRO A 24 -11.93 34.95 5.52
C PRO A 24 -11.01 33.72 5.53
N HIS A 25 -10.08 33.62 6.49
CA HIS A 25 -9.11 32.54 6.56
C HIS A 25 -9.63 31.29 7.27
N VAL A 26 -10.85 31.29 7.82
CA VAL A 26 -11.42 30.11 8.48
C VAL A 26 -11.52 28.93 7.52
N LYS A 27 -11.93 29.17 6.26
CA LYS A 27 -11.95 28.14 5.21
C LYS A 27 -10.55 27.64 4.87
N GLN A 28 -9.57 28.55 4.74
CA GLN A 28 -8.18 28.20 4.46
C GLN A 28 -7.56 27.37 5.58
N ARG A 29 -7.72 27.77 6.86
CA ARG A 29 -7.20 27.00 8.01
C ARG A 29 -7.84 25.62 8.10
N LYS A 30 -9.16 25.52 7.83
CA LYS A 30 -9.86 24.23 7.81
C LYS A 30 -9.36 23.33 6.68
N PHE A 31 -9.06 23.91 5.51
CA PHE A 31 -8.46 23.20 4.40
C PHE A 31 -7.04 22.74 4.73
N GLN A 32 -6.16 23.64 5.18
CA GLN A 32 -4.79 23.33 5.60
C GLN A 32 -4.75 22.24 6.68
N ARG A 33 -5.63 22.32 7.68
CA ARG A 33 -5.75 21.29 8.73
C ARG A 33 -6.13 19.93 8.15
N ARG A 34 -7.11 19.88 7.24
CA ARG A 34 -7.51 18.63 6.57
C ARG A 34 -6.38 18.06 5.72
N THR A 35 -5.65 18.91 5.00
CA THR A 35 -4.51 18.48 4.18
C THR A 35 -3.39 17.93 5.06
N ALA A 36 -3.01 18.65 6.12
CA ALA A 36 -1.98 18.21 7.06
C ALA A 36 -2.35 16.91 7.80
N GLU A 37 -3.62 16.73 8.20
CA GLU A 37 -4.09 15.47 8.79
C GLU A 37 -4.05 14.31 7.78
N ARG A 38 -4.33 14.57 6.50
CA ARG A 38 -4.28 13.57 5.42
C ARG A 38 -2.84 13.18 5.06
N GLU A 39 -1.94 14.16 5.08
CA GLU A 39 -0.52 13.99 4.80
C GLU A 39 0.18 13.24 5.94
N ARG A 40 -0.10 13.57 7.21
CA ARG A 40 0.35 12.78 8.37
C ARG A 40 -0.15 11.33 8.36
N LYS A 41 -1.35 11.08 7.85
CA LYS A 41 -1.86 9.70 7.66
C LYS A 41 -1.18 8.97 6.50
N ARG A 42 -0.64 9.70 5.52
CA ARG A 42 0.13 9.13 4.41
C ARG A 42 1.57 8.84 4.82
N ASP A 43 2.13 9.63 5.72
CA ASP A 43 3.48 9.45 6.26
C ASP A 43 3.57 8.40 7.37
N ASN A 44 2.45 8.08 8.03
CA ASN A 44 2.47 7.07 9.09
C ASN A 44 2.45 5.65 8.53
N SER A 45 3.62 5.02 8.65
CA SER A 45 3.92 3.59 8.64
C SER A 45 3.67 2.86 7.31
N TYR A 46 4.65 2.93 6.42
CA TYR A 46 4.87 1.88 5.42
C TYR A 46 5.05 0.55 6.17
N THR A 47 4.01 -0.28 6.15
CA THR A 47 4.05 -1.60 6.76
C THR A 47 4.71 -2.56 5.77
N LEU A 48 5.43 -3.58 6.26
CA LEU A 48 5.98 -4.65 5.39
C LEU A 48 4.91 -5.30 4.50
N GLY A 49 3.66 -5.34 4.94
CA GLY A 49 2.53 -5.82 4.15
C GLY A 49 2.12 -4.88 3.01
N ASP A 50 2.32 -3.56 3.15
CA ASP A 50 2.04 -2.60 2.09
C ASP A 50 3.15 -2.65 1.03
N LEU A 51 4.41 -2.79 1.46
CA LEU A 51 5.53 -3.08 0.56
C LEU A 51 5.28 -4.36 -0.25
N TRP A 52 4.72 -5.40 0.36
CA TRP A 52 4.41 -6.63 -0.39
C TRP A 52 3.41 -6.36 -1.50
N LYS A 53 2.38 -5.53 -1.27
CA LYS A 53 1.34 -5.17 -2.26
C LYS A 53 1.86 -4.35 -3.42
N ASP A 54 2.89 -3.55 -3.19
CA ASP A 54 3.51 -2.71 -4.22
C ASP A 54 4.42 -3.52 -5.16
N ILE A 55 4.76 -4.77 -4.83
CA ILE A 55 5.57 -5.63 -5.70
C ILE A 55 4.73 -6.10 -6.91
N PRO A 56 5.23 -5.95 -8.14
CA PRO A 56 4.55 -6.43 -9.33
C PRO A 56 4.27 -7.94 -9.25
N LEU A 57 3.07 -8.34 -9.65
CA LEU A 57 2.61 -9.73 -9.57
C LEU A 57 3.55 -10.70 -10.26
N MET A 58 4.11 -10.31 -11.42
CA MET A 58 5.14 -11.10 -12.12
C MET A 58 6.29 -11.52 -11.18
N VAL A 59 6.81 -10.60 -10.36
CA VAL A 59 7.91 -10.87 -9.43
C VAL A 59 7.45 -11.78 -8.29
N ARG A 60 6.22 -11.59 -7.78
CA ARG A 60 5.64 -12.47 -6.74
C ARG A 60 5.54 -13.92 -7.20
N TYR A 61 5.04 -14.16 -8.42
CA TYR A 61 4.95 -15.51 -8.98
C TYR A 61 6.33 -16.11 -9.25
N LEU A 62 7.28 -15.30 -9.74
CA LEU A 62 8.65 -15.76 -9.99
C LEU A 62 9.37 -16.13 -8.69
N LEU A 63 9.22 -15.34 -7.62
CA LEU A 63 9.72 -15.68 -6.28
C LEU A 63 9.06 -16.96 -5.74
N GLY A 64 7.75 -17.11 -5.94
CA GLY A 64 7.03 -18.33 -5.58
C GLY A 64 7.57 -19.56 -6.31
N GLY A 65 7.77 -19.46 -7.63
CA GLY A 65 8.36 -20.53 -8.44
C GLY A 65 9.80 -20.85 -8.08
N PHE A 66 10.61 -19.85 -7.73
CA PHE A 66 11.97 -20.05 -7.25
C PHE A 66 12.00 -20.82 -5.93
N LEU A 67 11.16 -20.44 -4.96
CA LEU A 67 11.05 -21.16 -3.69
C LEU A 67 10.59 -22.61 -3.90
N LEU A 68 9.60 -22.81 -4.78
CA LEU A 68 9.06 -24.13 -5.08
C LEU A 68 10.09 -25.00 -5.83
N GLY A 69 10.82 -24.43 -6.80
CA GLY A 69 11.91 -25.11 -7.50
C GLY A 69 13.08 -25.47 -6.57
N GLY A 70 13.45 -24.57 -5.65
CA GLY A 70 14.45 -24.85 -4.62
C GLY A 70 14.02 -25.98 -3.68
N LEU A 71 12.74 -26.00 -3.33
CA LEU A 71 12.15 -27.07 -2.51
C LEU A 71 12.19 -28.43 -3.23
N VAL A 72 11.94 -28.46 -4.53
CA VAL A 72 12.13 -29.67 -5.36
C VAL A 72 13.58 -30.16 -5.29
N ILE A 73 14.56 -29.27 -5.45
CA ILE A 73 15.98 -29.65 -5.39
C ILE A 73 16.38 -30.23 -4.03
N LEU A 74 15.79 -29.74 -2.94
CA LEU A 74 16.06 -30.25 -1.59
C LEU A 74 15.37 -31.60 -1.31
N ILE A 75 14.13 -31.77 -1.79
CA ILE A 75 13.31 -32.94 -1.43
C ILE A 75 13.55 -34.13 -2.35
N LEU A 76 13.77 -33.92 -3.66
CA LEU A 76 13.94 -35.03 -4.62
C LEU A 76 15.08 -36.01 -4.24
N PRO A 77 16.26 -35.54 -3.80
CA PRO A 77 17.36 -36.40 -3.38
C PRO A 77 17.06 -37.24 -2.13
N LEU A 78 16.09 -36.83 -1.31
CA LEU A 78 15.71 -37.59 -0.10
C LEU A 78 14.84 -38.81 -0.43
N ILE A 79 14.15 -38.77 -1.57
CA ILE A 79 13.19 -39.81 -1.97
C ILE A 79 13.81 -40.74 -3.02
N TRP A 80 14.74 -40.23 -3.81
CA TRP A 80 15.36 -40.97 -4.90
C TRP A 80 16.88 -40.85 -4.83
N ASP A 81 17.55 -41.98 -4.58
CA ASP A 81 19.01 -42.08 -4.58
C ASP A 81 19.47 -42.57 -5.96
N SER A 82 19.79 -41.62 -6.84
CA SER A 82 20.30 -41.89 -8.19
C SER A 82 21.22 -40.78 -8.65
N PRO A 83 22.28 -41.08 -9.42
CA PRO A 83 23.20 -40.07 -9.95
C PRO A 83 22.50 -39.00 -10.79
N TRP A 84 21.39 -39.36 -11.44
CA TRP A 84 20.62 -38.47 -12.31
C TRP A 84 19.75 -37.47 -11.55
N VAL A 85 19.54 -37.68 -10.25
CA VAL A 85 18.60 -36.88 -9.46
C VAL A 85 19.00 -35.43 -9.43
N LYS A 86 20.30 -35.11 -9.36
CA LYS A 86 20.79 -33.72 -9.41
C LYS A 86 20.37 -33.02 -10.70
N ILE A 87 20.53 -33.69 -11.84
CA ILE A 87 20.21 -33.14 -13.16
C ILE A 87 18.69 -32.98 -13.31
N VAL A 88 17.94 -34.02 -12.96
CA VAL A 88 16.46 -34.01 -13.06
C VAL A 88 15.87 -32.93 -12.15
N SER A 89 16.38 -32.80 -10.92
CA SER A 89 15.92 -31.78 -9.97
C SER A 89 16.16 -30.37 -10.48
N PHE A 90 17.34 -30.13 -11.07
CA PHE A 90 17.69 -28.82 -11.63
C PHE A 90 16.81 -28.46 -12.83
N VAL A 91 16.61 -29.40 -13.76
CA VAL A 91 15.73 -29.21 -14.93
C VAL A 91 14.28 -28.99 -14.48
N ALA A 92 13.80 -29.77 -13.52
CA ALA A 92 12.46 -29.60 -12.97
C ALA A 92 12.28 -28.22 -12.30
N ALA A 93 13.26 -27.78 -11.50
CA ALA A 93 13.22 -26.46 -10.88
C ALA A 93 13.21 -25.32 -11.92
N LEU A 94 14.03 -25.41 -12.97
CA LEU A 94 14.01 -24.45 -14.07
C LEU A 94 12.67 -24.42 -14.79
N ALA A 95 12.08 -25.58 -15.08
CA ALA A 95 10.77 -25.66 -15.71
C ALA A 95 9.69 -24.99 -14.86
N ILE A 96 9.71 -25.19 -13.54
CA ILE A 96 8.79 -24.56 -12.59
C ILE A 96 8.96 -23.04 -12.58
N ILE A 97 10.20 -22.54 -12.56
CA ILE A 97 10.48 -21.09 -12.57
C ILE A 97 9.98 -20.45 -13.87
N ILE A 98 10.23 -21.08 -15.02
CA ILE A 98 9.75 -20.57 -16.31
C ILE A 98 8.22 -20.56 -16.34
N PHE A 99 7.59 -21.66 -15.92
CA PHE A 99 6.14 -21.80 -15.91
C PHE A 99 5.46 -20.75 -15.02
N THR A 100 5.96 -20.57 -13.81
CA THR A 100 5.45 -19.55 -12.88
C THR A 100 5.70 -18.13 -13.37
N GLY A 101 6.82 -17.87 -14.05
CA GLY A 101 7.08 -16.59 -14.72
C GLY A 101 6.05 -16.28 -15.81
N ILE A 102 5.71 -17.27 -16.65
CA ILE A 102 4.66 -17.13 -17.68
C ILE A 102 3.29 -16.86 -17.04
N LEU A 103 2.93 -17.60 -16.00
CA LEU A 103 1.69 -17.36 -15.26
C LEU A 103 1.64 -15.97 -14.64
N GLY A 104 2.74 -15.53 -14.02
CA GLY A 104 2.83 -14.19 -13.46
C GLY A 104 2.65 -13.09 -14.51
N ASN A 105 3.23 -13.27 -15.70
CA ASN A 105 3.04 -12.34 -16.80
C ASN A 105 1.60 -12.37 -17.33
N ALA A 106 1.00 -13.55 -17.49
CA ALA A 106 -0.39 -13.68 -17.95
C ALA A 106 -1.39 -12.99 -17.01
N VAL A 107 -1.20 -13.13 -15.70
CA VAL A 107 -2.01 -12.43 -14.68
C VAL A 107 -1.78 -10.92 -14.76
N THR A 108 -0.53 -10.48 -14.91
CA THR A 108 -0.20 -9.04 -15.05
C THR A 108 -0.88 -8.43 -16.28
N VAL A 109 -0.85 -9.11 -17.43
CA VAL A 109 -1.55 -8.66 -18.65
C VAL A 109 -3.06 -8.58 -18.42
N ARG A 110 -3.66 -9.58 -17.76
CA ARG A 110 -5.09 -9.59 -17.43
C ARG A 110 -5.49 -8.41 -16.54
N GLU A 111 -4.68 -8.07 -15.54
CA GLU A 111 -4.96 -6.94 -14.65
C GLU A 111 -4.84 -5.61 -15.37
N ASN A 112 -3.81 -5.43 -16.21
CA ASN A 112 -3.66 -4.24 -17.04
C ASN A 112 -4.89 -4.05 -17.95
N LEU A 113 -5.39 -5.12 -18.58
CA LEU A 113 -6.60 -5.07 -19.42
C LEU A 113 -7.84 -4.65 -18.63
N LYS A 114 -8.01 -5.15 -17.40
CA LYS A 114 -9.13 -4.81 -16.53
C LYS A 114 -9.15 -3.32 -16.17
N ASP A 115 -7.99 -2.71 -15.97
CA ASP A 115 -7.88 -1.28 -15.67
C ASP A 115 -8.24 -0.41 -16.87
N PHE A 116 -7.99 -0.86 -18.11
CA PHE A 116 -8.42 -0.16 -19.31
C PHE A 116 -9.93 -0.20 -19.54
N THR A 117 -10.62 -1.29 -19.17
CA THR A 117 -12.08 -1.42 -19.35
C THR A 117 -12.89 -0.66 -18.28
N ARG A 118 -12.26 -0.21 -17.19
CA ARG A 118 -12.93 0.49 -16.08
C ARG A 118 -12.87 2.02 -16.18
N LYS A 119 -12.29 2.57 -17.24
CA LYS A 119 -12.36 3.99 -17.61
C LYS A 119 -13.47 4.22 -18.62
#